data_AF-A0A957U158-F1
#
_entry.id   AF-A0A957U158-F1
#
_cell.length_a   1.000
_cell.length_b   1.000
_cell.length_c   1.000
_cell.angle_alpha   90.00
_cell.angle_beta   90.00
_cell.angle_gamma   90.00
#
_symmetry.space_group_name_H-M   'P 1'
#
loop_
_entity.id
_entity.type
_entity.pdbx_description
1 polymer ?
#
loop_
_entity_poly.entity_id
_entity_poly.type
_entity_poly.pdbx_seq_one_letter_code
_entity_poly.pdbx_strand_id
1 'polypeptide(L)'
;MRVALINPKFRLPIDTRTTAHLGLAYLAAVSERRGDEVIIFDADVEEKSVTDFVQEFRPHIIGITANTPQVKQAWRTARAIKEVHDCP
;
A
#
# COMPACT_ATOMS: atom_id res chain seq x y z
N MET A 1 8.34 -12.66 6.99
CA MET A 1 8.66 -12.02 5.69
C MET A 1 8.41 -10.52 5.80
N ARG A 2 9.02 -9.69 4.95
CA ARG A 2 8.64 -8.28 4.78
C ARG A 2 7.42 -8.13 3.88
N VAL A 3 6.33 -7.56 4.40
CA VAL A 3 5.01 -7.42 3.74
C VAL A 3 4.64 -5.95 3.68
N ALA A 4 4.38 -5.42 2.49
CA ALA A 4 3.86 -4.05 2.34
C ALA A 4 2.39 -4.08 1.94
N LEU A 5 1.54 -3.35 2.65
CA LEU A 5 0.12 -3.18 2.36
C LEU A 5 -0.15 -1.72 2.02
N ILE A 6 -0.55 -1.44 0.78
CA ILE A 6 -0.56 -0.09 0.22
C ILE A 6 -1.99 0.40 0.01
N ASN A 7 -2.35 1.52 0.62
CA ASN A 7 -3.48 2.35 0.17
C ASN A 7 -3.00 3.35 -0.89
N PRO A 8 -3.43 3.21 -2.16
CA PRO A 8 -3.01 4.13 -3.21
C PRO A 8 -3.74 5.47 -3.10
N LYS A 9 -3.02 6.56 -3.39
CA LYS A 9 -3.52 7.93 -3.25
C LYS A 9 -4.79 8.14 -4.07
N PHE A 10 -5.90 8.48 -3.44
CA PHE A 10 -7.17 8.55 -4.13
C PHE A 10 -7.94 9.83 -3.81
N ARG A 11 -8.12 10.67 -4.82
CA ARG A 11 -8.94 11.88 -4.72
C ARG A 11 -10.14 11.75 -5.66
N LEU A 12 -11.33 11.79 -5.09
CA LEU A 12 -12.55 12.00 -5.84
C LEU A 12 -12.84 13.50 -5.93
N PRO A 13 -13.58 13.96 -6.95
CA PRO A 13 -14.07 15.34 -7.04
C PRO A 13 -15.28 15.58 -6.10
N ILE A 14 -15.23 14.98 -4.91
CA ILE A 14 -16.20 15.14 -3.81
C ILE A 14 -15.41 15.16 -2.51
N ASP A 15 -15.96 15.81 -1.48
CA ASP A 15 -15.32 15.84 -0.18
C ASP A 15 -15.35 14.44 0.44
N THR A 16 -14.18 13.85 0.60
CA THR A 16 -14.00 12.52 1.18
C THR A 16 -13.12 12.65 2.42
N ARG A 17 -13.59 12.14 3.55
CA ARG A 17 -12.72 12.01 4.72
C ARG A 17 -11.71 10.88 4.48
N THR A 18 -10.44 11.19 4.69
CA THR A 18 -9.43 10.16 4.92
C THR A 18 -9.80 9.41 6.20
N THR A 19 -10.01 8.10 6.08
CA THR A 19 -10.36 7.24 7.22
C THR A 19 -9.40 6.06 7.24
N ALA A 20 -9.08 5.58 8.45
CA ALA A 20 -8.19 4.45 8.59
C ALA A 20 -8.75 3.20 7.88
N HIS A 21 -7.90 2.55 7.08
CA HIS A 21 -8.28 1.34 6.33
C HIS A 21 -8.31 0.10 7.24
N LEU A 22 -9.47 -0.17 7.86
CA LEU A 22 -9.66 -1.34 8.73
C LEU A 22 -9.33 -2.68 8.05
N GLY A 23 -9.63 -2.82 6.76
CA GLY A 23 -9.28 -4.02 6.00
C GLY A 23 -7.77 -4.24 5.91
N LEU A 24 -6.99 -3.18 5.68
CA LEU A 24 -5.53 -3.27 5.69
C LEU A 24 -5.00 -3.53 7.10
N ALA A 25 -5.57 -2.88 8.12
CA ALA A 25 -5.21 -3.13 9.52
C ALA A 25 -5.45 -4.59 9.94
N TYR A 26 -6.54 -5.20 9.48
CA TYR A 26 -6.82 -6.61 9.75
C TYR A 26 -5.80 -7.54 9.08
N LEU A 27 -5.49 -7.31 7.80
CA LEU A 27 -4.47 -8.08 7.08
C LEU A 27 -3.09 -7.92 7.72
N ALA A 28 -2.73 -6.70 8.14
CA ALA A 28 -1.49 -6.44 8.86
C ALA A 28 -1.44 -7.23 10.17
N ALA A 29 -2.47 -7.12 11.02
CA ALA A 29 -2.52 -7.83 12.30
C ALA A 29 -2.38 -9.36 12.15
N VAL A 30 -3.01 -9.95 11.13
CA VAL A 30 -2.87 -11.38 10.84
C VAL A 30 -1.46 -11.73 10.34
N SER A 31 -0.86 -10.87 9.50
CA SER A 31 0.52 -11.03 9.04
C SER A 31 1.53 -10.92 10.19
N GLU A 32 1.38 -9.93 11.06
CA GLU A 32 2.19 -9.78 12.28
C GLU A 32 2.08 -11.02 13.16
N ARG A 33 0.85 -11.53 13.40
CA ARG A 33 0.61 -12.73 14.20
C ARG A 33 1.31 -13.98 13.63
N ARG A 34 1.50 -14.04 12.31
CA ARG A 34 2.26 -15.12 11.64
C ARG A 34 3.78 -14.99 11.86
N GLY A 35 4.25 -13.81 12.26
CA GLY A 35 5.68 -13.49 12.43
C GLY A 35 6.28 -12.70 11.24
N ASP A 36 5.46 -12.00 10.47
CA ASP A 36 5.94 -11.10 9.42
C ASP A 36 6.30 -9.72 9.95
N GLU A 37 7.24 -9.07 9.27
CA GLU A 37 7.45 -7.63 9.36
C GLU A 37 6.51 -6.99 8.35
N VAL A 38 5.41 -6.40 8.81
CA VAL A 38 4.41 -5.78 7.94
C VAL A 38 4.39 -4.27 8.12
N ILE A 39 4.25 -3.53 7.02
CA ILE A 39 4.01 -2.10 7.05
C ILE A 39 2.77 -1.78 6.20
N ILE A 40 1.87 -0.97 6.75
CA ILE A 40 0.80 -0.32 5.99
C ILE A 40 1.34 1.02 5.51
N PHE A 41 1.36 1.23 4.19
CA PHE A 41 1.72 2.50 3.58
C PHE A 41 0.47 3.17 3.04
N ASP A 42 0.12 4.34 3.56
CA ASP A 42 -1.07 5.09 3.13
C ASP A 42 -0.67 6.36 2.40
N ALA A 43 -0.83 6.38 1.06
CA ALA A 43 -0.39 7.51 0.25
C ALA A 43 -1.23 8.79 0.41
N ASP A 44 -2.31 8.74 1.20
CA ASP A 44 -3.07 9.91 1.64
C ASP A 44 -2.53 10.51 2.95
N VAL A 45 -1.69 9.78 3.69
CA VAL A 45 -1.10 10.21 4.98
C VAL A 45 0.41 10.41 4.87
N GLU A 46 1.10 9.48 4.21
CA GLU A 46 2.55 9.48 4.09
C GLU A 46 3.05 10.61 3.17
N GLU A 47 4.11 11.29 3.61
CA GLU A 47 4.78 12.33 2.81
C GLU A 47 5.76 11.72 1.79
N LYS A 48 6.35 10.56 2.12
CA LYS A 48 7.30 9.85 1.26
C LYS A 48 6.58 9.26 0.04
N SER A 49 7.29 9.14 -1.08
CA SER A 49 6.74 8.46 -2.25
C SER A 49 6.67 6.94 -2.04
N VAL A 50 5.72 6.27 -2.70
CA VAL A 50 5.60 4.80 -2.63
C VAL A 50 6.84 4.11 -3.19
N THR A 51 7.51 4.70 -4.18
CA THR A 51 8.73 4.17 -4.80
C THR A 51 9.92 4.22 -3.86
N ASP A 52 10.09 5.33 -3.13
CA ASP A 52 11.18 5.43 -2.14
C ASP A 52 10.94 4.46 -0.99
N PHE A 53 9.69 4.35 -0.52
CA PHE A 53 9.31 3.41 0.52
C PHE A 53 9.64 1.95 0.14
N VAL A 54 9.26 1.49 -1.06
CA VAL A 54 9.52 0.09 -1.45
C VAL A 54 11.01 -0.21 -1.63
N GLN A 55 11.81 0.77 -2.07
CA GLN A 55 13.27 0.58 -2.21
C GLN A 55 13.98 0.50 -0.86
N GLU A 56 13.49 1.23 0.15
CA GLU A 56 14.01 1.18 1.52
C GLU A 56 13.55 -0.08 2.26
N PHE A 57 12.25 -0.35 2.27
CA PHE A 57 11.67 -1.47 3.01
C PHE A 57 11.93 -2.83 2.34
N ARG A 58 12.14 -2.86 1.02
CA ARG A 58 12.40 -4.07 0.21
C ARG A 58 11.43 -5.21 0.51
N PRO A 59 10.11 -5.01 0.33
CA PRO A 59 9.11 -6.02 0.65
C PRO A 59 9.26 -7.26 -0.25
N HIS A 60 8.99 -8.43 0.33
CA HIS A 60 8.90 -9.70 -0.42
C HIS A 60 7.52 -9.90 -1.04
N ILE A 61 6.51 -9.20 -0.52
CA ILE A 61 5.16 -9.20 -1.08
C ILE A 61 4.54 -7.82 -0.89
N ILE A 62 3.81 -7.38 -1.90
CA ILE A 62 3.11 -6.09 -1.91
C ILE A 62 1.64 -6.36 -2.20
N GLY A 63 0.77 -5.98 -1.27
CA GLY A 63 -0.67 -5.90 -1.48
C GLY A 63 -1.09 -4.46 -1.72
N ILE A 64 -1.92 -4.20 -2.73
CA ILE A 64 -2.49 -2.87 -3.00
C ILE A 64 -4.01 -2.98 -2.84
N THR A 65 -4.59 -2.23 -1.91
CA THR A 65 -6.06 -2.16 -1.80
C THR A 65 -6.63 -1.34 -2.95
N ALA A 66 -7.82 -1.74 -3.42
CA ALA A 66 -8.55 -0.99 -4.43
C ALA A 66 -10.05 -1.21 -4.23
N ASN A 67 -10.79 -0.14 -3.93
CA ASN A 67 -12.22 -0.12 -4.20
C ASN A 67 -12.46 0.06 -5.72
N THR A 68 -13.71 -0.12 -6.16
CA THR A 68 -14.07 -0.04 -7.58
C THR A 68 -13.54 1.22 -8.30
N PRO A 69 -13.69 2.45 -7.76
CA PRO A 69 -13.17 3.63 -8.44
C PRO A 69 -11.64 3.81 -8.29
N GLN A 70 -10.98 3.17 -7.31
CA GLN A 70 -9.52 3.20 -7.14
C GLN A 70 -8.75 2.29 -8.10
N VAL A 71 -9.41 1.37 -8.82
CA VAL A 71 -8.74 0.32 -9.61
C VAL A 71 -7.67 0.85 -10.57
N LYS A 72 -7.96 1.95 -11.29
CA LYS A 72 -7.00 2.55 -12.21
C LYS A 72 -5.79 3.13 -11.49
N GLN A 73 -6.00 3.69 -10.30
CA GLN A 73 -4.91 4.23 -9.50
C GLN A 73 -4.06 3.10 -8.93
N ALA A 74 -4.67 2.03 -8.44
CA ALA A 74 -3.94 0.84 -7.98
C ALA A 74 -3.03 0.28 -9.08
N TRP A 75 -3.49 0.23 -10.34
CA TRP A 75 -2.63 -0.16 -11.47
C TRP A 75 -1.46 0.79 -11.74
N ARG A 76 -1.65 2.10 -11.61
CA ARG A 76 -0.56 3.07 -11.75
C ARG A 76 0.47 2.92 -10.63
N THR A 77 0.00 2.75 -9.39
CA THR A 77 0.86 2.45 -8.24
C THR A 77 1.63 1.15 -8.45
N ALA A 78 0.97 0.08 -8.90
CA ALA A 78 1.62 -1.19 -9.21
C ALA A 78 2.69 -1.04 -10.30
N ARG A 79 2.42 -0.28 -11.37
CA ARG A 79 3.39 0.01 -12.42
C ARG A 79 4.62 0.74 -11.86
N ALA A 80 4.41 1.83 -11.13
CA ALA A 80 5.49 2.63 -10.56
C ALA A 80 6.38 1.80 -9.63
N ILE A 81 5.78 0.91 -8.82
CA ILE A 81 6.53 -0.02 -7.97
C ILE A 81 7.37 -0.98 -8.82
N LYS A 82 6.78 -1.59 -9.85
CA LYS A 82 7.48 -2.53 -10.74
C LYS A 82 8.63 -1.91 -11.52
N GLU A 83 8.63 -0.59 -11.73
CA GLU A 83 9.74 0.11 -12.37
C GLU A 83 10.99 0.20 -11.48
N VAL A 84 10.85 0.07 -10.16
CA VAL A 84 11.93 0.30 -9.19
C VAL A 84 12.21 -0.86 -8.24
N HIS A 85 11.30 -1.84 -8.15
CA HIS A 85 11.38 -2.97 -7.24
C HIS A 85 10.69 -4.20 -7.84
N ASP A 86 11.39 -5.33 -7.85
CA ASP A 86 10.84 -6.64 -8.16
C ASP A 86 10.82 -7.47 -6.89
N CYS A 87 9.66 -8.03 -6.55
CA CYS A 87 9.55 -8.87 -5.36
C CYS A 87 10.21 -10.23 -5.64
N PRO A 88 11.11 -10.70 -4.75
CA PRO A 88 11.80 -11.98 -4.90
C PRO A 88 10.89 -13.21 -4.76
#